data_AF-A0A8J2MQZ6-F1
#
_entry.id   AF-A0A8J2MQZ6-F1
#
_cell.length_a   1.000
_cell.length_b   1.000
_cell.length_c   1.000
_cell.angle_alpha   90.00
_cell.angle_beta   90.00
_cell.angle_gamma   90.00
#
_symmetry.space_group_name_H-M   'P 1'
#
loop_
_entity.id
_entity.type
_entity.pdbx_description
1 polymer ?
#
loop_
_entity_poly.entity_id
_entity_poly.type
_entity_poly.pdbx_seq_one_letter_code
_entity_poly.pdbx_strand_id
1 'polypeptide(L)'
;MFQKWSGRVQGTWKNTKLTQNIHSTNQDEIESDNKDDGDIYEDTNELKRRLLPTLTATYEQGGHVTVWRMPIEISQSRLAGRYKPSNACTIIAVKLIEYIYREGIILRPTQILLSSKRNDSKSRPRFRKWPSRIFAEFEKVQPIMHCSAQLLNAFINAIIEGNEIHEQQMVKRRPFCSCYDRHAETFTIPQALEGCGNVFQEIEFVTVRGKILHNLKPFLLMPIRSDFLKDHLQIYMILIVFERSVLLIYERECKAIFLLDTHTHLKTRNMKTGGLIAMCSVNDLDYLIKWMCKNIFPETVYKMNYEQSFEVSVLTFKGQLNEYDHPLFVPQIVETLNVFPG
;
A
#
# COMPACT_ATOMS: atom_id res chain seq x y z
N MET A 1 33.87 5.59 -33.15
CA MET A 1 34.53 4.29 -32.96
C MET A 1 33.52 3.40 -32.24
N PHE A 2 32.76 2.61 -33.00
CA PHE A 2 31.67 1.78 -32.51
C PHE A 2 32.18 0.37 -32.21
N GLN A 3 31.91 -0.17 -31.01
CA GLN A 3 31.97 -1.61 -30.77
C GLN A 3 30.62 -2.10 -30.24
N LYS A 4 29.93 -2.85 -31.11
CA LYS A 4 28.77 -3.68 -30.81
C LYS A 4 29.19 -4.83 -29.90
N TRP A 5 28.47 -5.04 -28.80
CA TRP A 5 28.48 -6.30 -28.08
C TRP A 5 27.08 -6.91 -28.17
N SER A 6 26.96 -7.91 -29.05
CA SER A 6 25.82 -8.82 -29.13
C SER A 6 26.14 -10.05 -28.27
N GLY A 7 25.47 -10.18 -27.12
CA GLY A 7 25.50 -11.37 -26.28
C GLY A 7 24.09 -11.91 -26.10
N ARG A 8 23.79 -13.04 -26.74
CA ARG A 8 22.57 -13.84 -26.50
C ARG A 8 22.56 -14.27 -25.03
N VAL A 9 21.52 -13.89 -24.28
CA VAL A 9 21.21 -14.51 -22.98
C VAL A 9 20.10 -15.51 -23.21
N GLN A 10 20.48 -16.79 -23.20
CA GLN A 10 19.58 -17.93 -23.23
C GLN A 10 19.00 -18.08 -21.82
N GLY A 11 17.73 -17.73 -21.65
CA GLY A 11 17.04 -17.79 -20.37
C GLY A 11 16.75 -19.23 -19.93
N THR A 12 17.64 -19.81 -19.12
CA THR A 12 17.31 -20.98 -18.30
C THR A 12 16.53 -20.54 -17.07
N TRP A 13 15.20 -20.49 -17.19
CA TRP A 13 14.33 -20.44 -16.01
C TRP A 13 14.32 -21.84 -15.36
N LYS A 14 15.06 -21.98 -14.26
CA LYS A 14 14.90 -23.13 -13.36
C LYS A 14 13.71 -22.84 -12.44
N ASN A 15 12.61 -23.55 -12.70
CA ASN A 15 11.45 -23.62 -11.82
C ASN A 15 11.88 -23.86 -10.37
N THR A 16 11.48 -22.94 -9.50
CA THR A 16 11.61 -23.07 -8.05
C THR A 16 10.62 -24.11 -7.52
N LYS A 17 11.04 -24.82 -6.46
CA LYS A 17 10.48 -26.06 -5.87
C LYS A 17 9.04 -25.99 -5.30
N LEU A 18 8.19 -25.08 -5.76
CA LEU A 18 6.76 -25.05 -5.37
C LEU A 18 5.85 -25.81 -6.35
N THR A 19 6.30 -26.10 -7.58
CA THR A 19 5.51 -26.75 -8.64
C THR A 19 5.64 -28.28 -8.71
N GLN A 20 6.48 -28.90 -7.88
CA GLN A 20 6.66 -30.37 -7.91
C GLN A 20 5.70 -31.17 -7.02
N ASN A 21 4.93 -30.52 -6.14
CA ASN A 21 4.01 -31.23 -5.24
C ASN A 21 2.60 -31.44 -5.79
N ILE A 22 2.34 -31.11 -7.06
CA ILE A 22 1.02 -31.28 -7.69
C ILE A 22 0.99 -32.47 -8.67
N HIS A 23 2.15 -33.06 -9.01
CA HIS A 23 2.22 -34.04 -10.10
C HIS A 23 2.29 -35.52 -9.69
N SER A 24 2.26 -35.85 -8.39
CA SER A 24 2.56 -37.21 -7.90
C SER A 24 1.44 -37.89 -7.11
N THR A 25 0.17 -37.56 -7.33
CA THR A 25 -0.96 -38.24 -6.66
C THR A 25 -2.08 -38.72 -7.55
N ASN A 26 -1.93 -38.73 -8.88
CA ASN A 26 -2.93 -39.32 -9.78
C ASN A 26 -2.26 -40.25 -10.81
N GLN A 27 -1.72 -41.36 -10.32
CA GLN A 27 -1.57 -42.58 -11.10
C GLN A 27 -2.17 -43.68 -10.23
N ASP A 28 -3.46 -43.93 -10.42
CA ASP A 28 -4.01 -45.25 -10.65
C ASP A 28 -5.52 -45.14 -10.86
N GLU A 29 -6.00 -46.03 -11.73
CA GLU A 29 -7.39 -46.34 -12.07
C GLU A 29 -7.98 -45.75 -13.36
N ILE A 30 -8.66 -46.68 -14.03
CA ILE A 30 -8.91 -46.85 -15.46
C ILE A 30 -10.36 -46.44 -15.76
N GLU A 31 -10.54 -45.84 -16.94
CA GLU A 31 -11.73 -45.75 -17.81
C GLU A 31 -13.14 -45.79 -17.16
N SER A 32 -13.90 -44.69 -17.35
CA SER A 32 -15.14 -44.78 -18.14
C SER A 32 -15.70 -43.41 -18.52
N ASP A 33 -15.82 -43.29 -19.83
CA ASP A 33 -16.57 -42.38 -20.70
C ASP A 33 -17.69 -41.48 -20.14
N ASN A 34 -17.75 -40.31 -20.78
CA ASN A 34 -18.86 -39.36 -20.94
C ASN A 34 -19.26 -38.48 -19.74
N LYS A 35 -18.89 -37.19 -19.81
CA LYS A 35 -19.83 -36.04 -19.91
C LYS A 35 -19.13 -34.68 -19.82
N ASP A 36 -19.63 -33.76 -20.66
CA ASP A 36 -19.58 -32.30 -20.56
C ASP A 36 -18.20 -31.65 -20.33
N ASP A 37 -17.52 -31.32 -21.42
CA ASP A 37 -16.54 -30.22 -21.46
C ASP A 37 -17.29 -28.89 -21.35
N GLY A 38 -17.73 -28.58 -20.13
CA GLY A 38 -17.92 -27.21 -19.69
C GLY A 38 -16.61 -26.73 -19.11
N ASP A 39 -15.77 -26.09 -19.93
CA ASP A 39 -14.57 -25.39 -19.47
C ASP A 39 -14.98 -24.35 -18.41
N ILE A 40 -14.89 -24.72 -17.14
CA ILE A 40 -14.96 -23.79 -16.01
C ILE A 40 -13.64 -23.04 -16.02
N TYR A 41 -13.57 -21.99 -16.84
CA TYR A 41 -12.55 -20.95 -16.71
C TYR A 41 -12.80 -20.25 -15.36
N GLU A 42 -12.28 -20.82 -14.28
CA GLU A 42 -12.37 -20.21 -12.96
C GLU A 42 -11.61 -18.89 -13.02
N ASP A 43 -12.34 -17.77 -12.89
CA ASP A 43 -11.78 -16.43 -13.00
C ASP A 43 -10.63 -16.30 -11.99
N THR A 44 -9.41 -16.17 -12.49
CA THR A 44 -8.21 -16.01 -11.65
C THR A 44 -8.35 -14.85 -10.66
N ASN A 45 -9.18 -13.85 -10.95
CA ASN A 45 -9.51 -12.77 -10.01
C ASN A 45 -10.42 -13.24 -8.86
N GLU A 46 -11.35 -14.15 -9.13
CA GLU A 46 -12.19 -14.76 -8.10
C GLU A 46 -11.37 -15.67 -7.18
N LEU A 47 -10.44 -16.44 -7.75
CA LEU A 47 -9.53 -17.30 -6.99
C LEU A 47 -8.57 -16.48 -6.12
N LYS A 48 -8.00 -15.38 -6.65
CA LYS A 48 -7.21 -14.41 -5.87
C LYS A 48 -8.02 -13.79 -4.72
N ARG A 49 -9.30 -13.45 -4.94
CA ARG A 49 -10.19 -12.93 -3.89
C ARG A 49 -10.42 -13.95 -2.76
N ARG A 50 -10.51 -15.24 -3.07
CA ARG A 50 -10.70 -16.30 -2.05
C ARG A 50 -9.47 -16.51 -1.16
N LEU A 51 -8.27 -16.18 -1.66
CA LEU A 51 -7.01 -16.39 -0.95
C LEU A 51 -6.58 -15.20 -0.06
N LEU A 52 -7.15 -14.02 -0.30
CA LEU A 52 -6.84 -12.82 0.48
C LEU A 52 -7.75 -12.68 1.70
N PRO A 53 -7.22 -12.27 2.88
CA PRO A 53 -8.07 -12.05 4.03
C PRO A 53 -9.00 -10.87 3.79
N THR A 54 -10.27 -11.04 4.17
CA THR A 54 -11.22 -9.94 4.19
C THR A 54 -10.91 -9.03 5.38
N LEU A 55 -10.47 -7.80 5.10
CA LEU A 55 -10.17 -6.81 6.14
C LEU A 55 -11.36 -5.87 6.32
N THR A 56 -11.87 -5.80 7.54
CA THR A 56 -12.93 -4.86 7.94
C THR A 56 -12.34 -3.64 8.62
N ALA A 57 -12.82 -2.46 8.24
CA ALA A 57 -12.41 -1.20 8.82
C ALA A 57 -12.82 -1.07 10.30
N THR A 58 -11.96 -0.42 11.07
CA THR A 58 -12.30 0.14 12.38
C THR A 58 -12.25 1.66 12.31
N TYR A 59 -13.15 2.34 13.01
CA TYR A 59 -13.22 3.79 13.04
C TYR A 59 -12.58 4.34 14.32
N GLU A 60 -11.64 5.26 14.16
CA GLU A 60 -10.83 5.83 15.24
C GLU A 60 -10.86 7.36 15.20
N GLN A 61 -10.32 7.98 16.26
CA GLN A 61 -10.38 9.44 16.45
C GLN A 61 -11.80 9.99 16.30
N GLY A 62 -12.80 9.38 16.94
CA GLY A 62 -14.19 9.83 16.83
C GLY A 62 -14.83 9.62 15.46
N GLY A 63 -14.24 8.77 14.60
CA GLY A 63 -14.75 8.48 13.26
C GLY A 63 -14.03 9.21 12.13
N HIS A 64 -13.07 10.08 12.45
CA HIS A 64 -12.29 10.85 11.46
C HIS A 64 -11.19 10.02 10.76
N VAL A 65 -10.79 8.89 11.35
CA VAL A 65 -9.77 8.02 10.77
C VAL A 65 -10.32 6.59 10.66
N THR A 66 -10.41 6.10 9.42
CA THR A 66 -10.79 4.71 9.13
C THR A 66 -9.53 3.87 8.98
N VAL A 67 -9.45 2.71 9.63
CA VAL A 67 -8.23 1.89 9.69
C VAL A 67 -8.54 0.43 9.37
N TRP A 68 -7.82 -0.14 8.41
CA TRP A 68 -7.74 -1.58 8.18
C TRP A 68 -6.42 -2.08 8.74
N ARG A 69 -6.47 -3.05 9.65
CA ARG A 69 -5.27 -3.68 10.22
C ARG A 69 -5.15 -5.09 9.71
N MET A 70 -3.98 -5.43 9.19
CA MET A 70 -3.68 -6.78 8.75
C MET A 70 -3.33 -7.70 9.95
N PRO A 71 -3.52 -9.02 9.81
CA PRO A 71 -2.91 -10.01 10.70
C PRO A 71 -1.40 -9.83 10.82
N ILE A 72 -0.79 -10.26 11.93
CA ILE A 72 0.64 -10.07 12.20
C ILE A 72 1.54 -10.71 11.13
N GLU A 73 1.07 -11.76 10.49
CA GLU A 73 1.73 -12.49 9.41
C GLU A 73 1.90 -11.62 8.16
N ILE A 74 1.02 -10.64 7.96
CA ILE A 74 1.07 -9.72 6.83
C ILE A 74 1.74 -8.43 7.31
N SER A 75 3.06 -8.51 7.45
CA SER A 75 3.94 -7.35 7.64
C SER A 75 5.29 -7.62 6.98
N GLN A 76 6.07 -6.56 6.73
CA GLN A 76 7.36 -6.68 6.05
C GLN A 76 8.37 -7.62 6.74
N SER A 77 8.21 -7.83 8.06
CA SER A 77 9.11 -8.66 8.86
C SER A 77 8.61 -10.09 9.06
N ARG A 78 7.38 -10.42 8.60
CA ARG A 78 6.72 -11.71 8.87
C ARG A 78 6.22 -12.42 7.63
N LEU A 79 5.83 -11.66 6.59
CA LEU A 79 5.27 -12.22 5.37
C LEU A 79 6.26 -13.18 4.69
N ALA A 80 5.73 -14.22 4.03
CA ALA A 80 6.50 -15.29 3.40
C ALA A 80 7.44 -16.06 4.37
N GLY A 81 7.04 -16.19 5.64
CA GLY A 81 7.78 -16.97 6.64
C GLY A 81 9.04 -16.29 7.17
N ARG A 82 9.14 -14.95 7.05
CA ARG A 82 10.28 -14.20 7.60
C ARG A 82 10.24 -14.20 9.13
N TYR A 83 11.41 -14.45 9.73
CA TYR A 83 11.60 -14.40 11.20
C TYR A 83 12.56 -13.31 11.66
N LYS A 84 13.18 -12.59 10.70
CA LYS A 84 14.09 -11.47 10.97
C LYS A 84 13.39 -10.13 10.69
N PRO A 85 13.73 -9.06 11.45
CA PRO A 85 13.29 -7.71 11.12
C PRO A 85 13.68 -7.34 9.69
N SER A 86 12.78 -6.63 8.98
CA SER A 86 13.08 -6.04 7.68
C SER A 86 13.32 -4.54 7.79
N ASN A 87 14.32 -4.05 7.05
CA ASN A 87 14.65 -2.64 6.88
C ASN A 87 14.31 -2.15 5.44
N ALA A 88 13.43 -2.87 4.74
CA ALA A 88 13.08 -2.63 3.34
C ALA A 88 11.96 -1.60 3.12
N CYS A 89 11.46 -0.95 4.17
CA CYS A 89 10.25 -0.12 4.14
C CYS A 89 10.22 0.94 3.03
N THR A 90 11.34 1.63 2.75
CA THR A 90 11.42 2.63 1.68
C THR A 90 11.26 2.01 0.29
N ILE A 91 11.92 0.87 0.03
CA ILE A 91 11.81 0.13 -1.23
C ILE A 91 10.39 -0.40 -1.40
N ILE A 92 9.82 -0.96 -0.32
CA ILE A 92 8.44 -1.46 -0.32
C ILE A 92 7.45 -0.32 -0.63
N ALA A 93 7.64 0.87 -0.06
CA ALA A 93 6.78 2.02 -0.36
C ALA A 93 6.84 2.42 -1.84
N VAL A 94 8.04 2.45 -2.44
CA VAL A 94 8.21 2.72 -3.89
C VAL A 94 7.53 1.64 -4.74
N LYS A 95 7.72 0.36 -4.40
CA LYS A 95 7.05 -0.74 -5.11
C LYS A 95 5.54 -0.70 -4.98
N LEU A 96 5.02 -0.32 -3.81
CA LEU A 96 3.59 -0.20 -3.58
C LEU A 96 2.97 0.91 -4.45
N ILE A 97 3.67 2.04 -4.61
CA ILE A 97 3.29 3.07 -5.58
C ILE A 97 3.24 2.48 -6.98
N GLU A 98 4.28 1.74 -7.39
CA GLU A 98 4.33 1.14 -8.73
C GLU A 98 3.17 0.17 -8.99
N TYR A 99 2.85 -0.72 -8.04
CA TYR A 99 1.70 -1.62 -8.17
C TYR A 99 0.38 -0.85 -8.28
N ILE A 100 0.14 0.12 -7.38
CA ILE A 100 -1.08 0.93 -7.39
C ILE A 100 -1.23 1.67 -8.71
N TYR A 101 -0.15 2.27 -9.19
CA TYR A 101 -0.14 3.05 -10.41
C TYR A 101 -0.32 2.17 -11.65
N ARG A 102 0.48 1.11 -11.82
CA ARG A 102 0.41 0.24 -13.01
C ARG A 102 -0.89 -0.55 -13.09
N GLU A 103 -1.45 -0.99 -11.96
CA GLU A 103 -2.74 -1.70 -11.95
C GLU A 103 -3.96 -0.76 -11.98
N GLY A 104 -3.75 0.56 -11.92
CA GLY A 104 -4.83 1.53 -11.92
C GLY A 104 -5.74 1.45 -10.70
N ILE A 105 -5.17 1.18 -9.52
CA ILE A 105 -5.96 0.92 -8.31
C ILE A 105 -6.54 2.24 -7.79
N ILE A 106 -7.86 2.39 -7.89
CA ILE A 106 -8.58 3.53 -7.30
C ILE A 106 -8.78 3.29 -5.81
N LEU A 107 -8.37 4.25 -4.98
CA LEU A 107 -8.45 4.13 -3.52
C LEU A 107 -9.80 4.65 -3.04
N ARG A 108 -10.80 3.76 -2.92
CA ARG A 108 -12.12 4.15 -2.42
C ARG A 108 -12.59 3.29 -1.25
N PRO A 109 -13.37 3.87 -0.32
CA PRO A 109 -14.25 3.13 0.57
C PRO A 109 -15.13 2.14 -0.20
N THR A 110 -14.91 0.83 -0.02
CA THR A 110 -15.87 -0.16 -0.53
C THR A 110 -16.96 -0.35 0.54
N GLN A 111 -18.09 0.34 0.37
CA GLN A 111 -19.25 0.16 1.24
C GLN A 111 -20.03 -1.08 0.79
N ILE A 112 -20.38 -1.96 1.73
CA ILE A 112 -21.43 -2.96 1.48
C ILE A 112 -22.77 -2.27 1.73
N LEU A 113 -23.50 -1.98 0.65
CA LEU A 113 -24.95 -1.88 0.76
C LEU A 113 -25.44 -3.26 1.19
N LEU A 114 -25.88 -3.38 2.44
CA LEU A 114 -26.65 -4.54 2.87
C LEU A 114 -27.88 -4.59 1.95
N SER A 115 -27.82 -5.42 0.91
CA SER A 115 -28.99 -5.71 0.10
C SER A 115 -30.01 -6.31 1.05
N SER A 116 -30.99 -5.51 1.44
CA SER A 116 -32.19 -6.01 2.08
C SER A 116 -32.77 -7.04 1.13
N LYS A 117 -32.56 -8.33 1.41
CA LYS A 117 -33.35 -9.41 0.81
C LYS A 117 -34.79 -9.22 1.30
N ARG A 118 -35.50 -8.26 0.70
CA ARG A 118 -36.95 -8.26 0.69
C ARG A 118 -37.34 -9.31 -0.34
N ASN A 119 -37.59 -10.51 0.16
CA ASN A 119 -38.46 -11.44 -0.54
C ASN A 119 -39.79 -10.72 -0.75
N ASP A 120 -40.05 -10.37 -2.00
CA ASP A 120 -41.34 -9.92 -2.49
C ASP A 120 -42.28 -11.13 -2.45
N SER A 121 -42.89 -11.36 -1.30
CA SER A 121 -44.05 -12.23 -1.17
C SER A 121 -45.08 -11.56 -0.29
N LYS A 122 -46.05 -10.95 -0.98
CA LYS A 122 -47.39 -10.55 -0.53
C LYS A 122 -47.80 -11.09 0.84
N SER A 123 -47.73 -10.24 1.86
CA SER A 123 -48.78 -10.07 2.87
C SER A 123 -48.47 -8.82 3.68
N ARG A 124 -49.45 -7.94 3.85
CA ARG A 124 -49.34 -6.80 4.77
C ARG A 124 -49.71 -7.28 6.17
N PRO A 125 -48.83 -7.18 7.18
CA PRO A 125 -49.28 -7.01 8.55
C PRO A 125 -49.25 -5.52 8.87
N ARG A 126 -50.33 -5.01 9.44
CA ARG A 126 -50.39 -3.69 10.08
C ARG A 126 -49.36 -3.63 11.20
N PHE A 127 -48.19 -3.04 10.95
CA PHE A 127 -47.23 -2.78 12.00
C PHE A 127 -47.52 -1.45 12.69
N ARG A 128 -47.74 -1.57 14.00
CA ARG A 128 -47.93 -0.52 14.99
C ARG A 128 -46.80 0.52 14.91
N LYS A 129 -47.11 1.78 15.21
CA LYS A 129 -46.16 2.89 15.37
C LYS A 129 -44.98 2.45 16.24
N TRP A 130 -43.81 2.26 15.64
CA TRP A 130 -42.56 2.06 16.36
C TRP A 130 -42.09 3.40 16.94
N PRO A 131 -41.53 3.43 18.17
CA PRO A 131 -41.00 4.65 18.76
C PRO A 131 -39.82 5.18 17.93
N SER A 132 -39.84 6.48 17.63
CA SER A 132 -38.81 7.23 16.88
C SER A 132 -37.40 7.16 17.48
N ARG A 133 -37.22 6.60 18.68
CA ARG A 133 -35.90 6.37 19.31
C ARG A 133 -35.13 5.20 18.70
N ILE A 134 -35.80 4.19 18.13
CA ILE A 134 -35.11 3.03 17.55
C ILE A 134 -34.45 3.40 16.21
N PHE A 135 -35.08 4.27 15.41
CA PHE A 135 -34.47 4.76 14.16
C PHE A 135 -33.24 5.64 14.40
N ALA A 136 -33.22 6.43 15.48
CA ALA A 136 -32.05 7.24 15.86
C ALA A 136 -30.84 6.39 16.32
N GLU A 137 -31.05 5.14 16.73
CA GLU A 137 -29.97 4.17 17.03
C GLU A 137 -29.44 3.50 15.75
N PHE A 138 -30.29 3.25 14.76
CA PHE A 138 -29.89 2.70 13.46
C PHE A 138 -29.18 3.73 12.56
N GLU A 139 -29.45 5.04 12.72
CA GLU A 139 -28.75 6.12 12.01
C GLU A 139 -27.32 6.39 12.50
N LYS A 140 -26.86 5.73 13.57
CA LYS A 140 -25.48 5.81 14.08
C LYS A 140 -24.61 4.61 13.72
N VAL A 141 -25.08 3.72 12.84
CA VAL A 141 -24.26 2.59 12.39
C VAL A 141 -23.37 3.08 11.25
N GLN A 142 -22.10 3.33 11.55
CA GLN A 142 -21.11 3.62 10.50
C GLN A 142 -21.05 2.43 9.52
N PRO A 143 -20.91 2.68 8.20
CA PRO A 143 -20.97 1.63 7.20
C PRO A 143 -19.86 0.59 7.42
N ILE A 144 -20.14 -0.68 7.15
CA ILE A 144 -19.07 -1.69 7.13
C ILE A 144 -18.27 -1.45 5.85
N MET A 145 -16.97 -1.17 6.03
CA MET A 145 -16.06 -0.90 4.92
C MET A 145 -14.99 -1.97 4.84
N HIS A 146 -14.84 -2.56 3.65
CA HIS A 146 -13.77 -3.52 3.39
C HIS A 146 -12.62 -2.89 2.63
N CYS A 147 -11.40 -3.38 2.89
CA CYS A 147 -10.25 -3.06 2.05
C CYS A 147 -10.45 -3.74 0.68
N SER A 148 -10.13 -3.04 -0.41
CA SER A 148 -10.24 -3.65 -1.74
C SER A 148 -9.22 -4.78 -1.88
N ALA A 149 -9.65 -5.89 -2.50
CA ALA A 149 -8.77 -7.03 -2.73
C ALA A 149 -7.57 -6.67 -3.61
N GLN A 150 -7.76 -5.77 -4.60
CA GLN A 150 -6.68 -5.26 -5.44
C GLN A 150 -5.63 -4.51 -4.61
N LEU A 151 -6.04 -3.59 -3.73
CA LEU A 151 -5.11 -2.85 -2.88
C LEU A 151 -4.36 -3.78 -1.92
N LEU A 152 -5.05 -4.76 -1.34
CA LEU A 152 -4.42 -5.73 -0.45
C LEU A 152 -3.43 -6.64 -1.20
N ASN A 153 -3.75 -7.04 -2.43
CA ASN A 153 -2.84 -7.79 -3.30
C ASN A 153 -1.58 -6.97 -3.61
N ALA A 154 -1.74 -5.72 -4.05
CA ALA A 154 -0.64 -4.79 -4.30
C ALA A 154 0.23 -4.60 -3.05
N PHE A 155 -0.39 -4.45 -1.88
CA PHE A 155 0.30 -4.32 -0.59
C PHE A 155 1.17 -5.55 -0.26
N ILE A 156 0.62 -6.76 -0.44
CA ILE A 156 1.34 -8.02 -0.22
C ILE A 156 2.49 -8.19 -1.21
N ASN A 157 2.24 -7.96 -2.51
CA ASN A 157 3.25 -8.11 -3.55
C ASN A 157 4.39 -7.09 -3.39
N ALA A 158 4.07 -5.85 -3.02
CA ALA A 158 5.07 -4.83 -2.71
C ALA A 158 5.97 -5.23 -1.53
N ILE A 159 5.41 -5.89 -0.50
CA ILE A 159 6.22 -6.42 0.61
C ILE A 159 7.16 -7.53 0.14
N ILE A 160 6.65 -8.49 -0.65
CA ILE A 160 7.43 -9.64 -1.12
C ILE A 160 8.59 -9.15 -2.00
N GLU A 161 8.26 -8.42 -3.06
CA GLU A 161 9.24 -7.94 -4.02
C GLU A 161 10.18 -6.91 -3.40
N GLY A 162 9.67 -5.99 -2.57
CA GLY A 162 10.52 -4.98 -1.94
C GLY A 162 11.55 -5.57 -0.97
N ASN A 163 11.20 -6.65 -0.27
CA ASN A 163 12.17 -7.41 0.53
C ASN A 163 13.23 -8.09 -0.34
N GLU A 164 12.84 -8.67 -1.48
CA GLU A 164 13.78 -9.31 -2.40
C GLU A 164 14.75 -8.28 -2.99
N ILE A 165 14.25 -7.14 -3.47
CA ILE A 165 15.08 -6.04 -3.97
C ILE A 165 16.03 -5.54 -2.88
N HIS A 166 15.55 -5.35 -1.65
CA HIS A 166 16.39 -4.94 -0.51
C HIS A 166 17.56 -5.90 -0.30
N GLU A 167 17.30 -7.20 -0.27
CA GLU A 167 18.34 -8.22 -0.10
C GLU A 167 19.38 -8.18 -1.24
N GLN A 168 18.92 -8.07 -2.49
CA GLN A 168 19.80 -7.95 -3.65
C GLN A 168 20.68 -6.69 -3.58
N GLN A 169 20.11 -5.55 -3.18
CA GLN A 169 20.84 -4.30 -3.06
C GLN A 169 21.81 -4.31 -1.87
N MET A 170 21.45 -4.97 -0.77
CA MET A 170 22.34 -5.17 0.38
C MET A 170 23.55 -6.03 0.03
N VAL A 171 23.39 -7.08 -0.79
CA VAL A 171 24.53 -7.89 -1.27
C VAL A 171 25.55 -7.03 -2.03
N LYS A 172 25.09 -6.05 -2.82
CA LYS A 172 25.97 -5.12 -3.56
C LYS A 172 26.71 -4.15 -2.63
N ARG A 173 26.11 -3.77 -1.49
CA ARG A 173 26.66 -2.79 -0.54
C ARG A 173 27.59 -3.38 0.52
N ARG A 174 27.36 -4.62 0.94
CA ARG A 174 28.15 -5.30 1.99
C ARG A 174 29.67 -5.28 1.79
N PRO A 175 30.24 -5.33 0.56
CA PRO A 175 31.69 -5.20 0.38
C PRO A 175 32.25 -3.83 0.79
N PHE A 176 31.40 -2.79 0.84
CA PHE A 176 31.80 -1.40 1.07
C PHE A 176 31.43 -0.88 2.47
N CYS A 177 30.62 -1.62 3.23
CA CYS A 177 30.16 -1.21 4.56
C CYS A 177 30.85 -2.06 5.64
N SER A 178 31.41 -1.41 6.67
CA SER A 178 31.88 -2.13 7.85
C SER A 178 30.69 -2.79 8.55
N CYS A 179 30.89 -3.98 9.12
CA CYS A 179 29.86 -4.84 9.71
C CYS A 179 29.10 -4.25 10.93
N TYR A 180 29.34 -2.99 11.30
CA TYR A 180 28.78 -2.35 12.49
C TYR A 180 27.82 -1.19 12.22
N ASP A 181 27.66 -0.74 10.97
CA ASP A 181 26.76 0.38 10.67
C ASP A 181 25.34 -0.10 10.40
N ARG A 182 24.45 -0.03 11.40
CA ARG A 182 23.03 -0.36 11.24
C ARG A 182 22.30 0.61 10.32
N HIS A 183 22.79 1.85 10.17
CA HIS A 183 22.21 2.83 9.25
C HIS A 183 22.50 2.46 7.79
N ALA A 184 23.51 1.63 7.53
CA ALA A 184 23.78 1.10 6.19
C ALA A 184 22.72 0.10 5.70
N GLU A 185 21.80 -0.33 6.56
CA GLU A 185 20.76 -1.30 6.22
C GLU A 185 19.46 -0.67 5.72
N THR A 186 19.28 0.65 5.87
CA THR A 186 18.11 1.39 5.34
C THR A 186 18.47 2.10 4.03
N PHE A 187 17.44 2.47 3.26
CA PHE A 187 17.60 3.15 1.98
C PHE A 187 16.97 4.53 2.05
N THR A 188 17.73 5.53 1.58
CA THR A 188 17.17 6.83 1.23
C THR A 188 16.24 6.70 0.02
N ILE A 189 15.41 7.69 -0.23
CA ILE A 189 14.48 7.67 -1.38
C ILE A 189 15.22 7.51 -2.71
N PRO A 190 16.29 8.29 -3.04
CA PRO A 190 17.02 8.10 -4.29
C PRO A 190 17.57 6.68 -4.47
N GLN A 191 18.07 6.09 -3.38
CA GLN A 191 18.61 4.73 -3.39
C GLN A 191 17.51 3.68 -3.59
N ALA A 192 16.33 3.89 -3.00
CA ALA A 192 15.18 3.01 -3.19
C ALA A 192 14.64 3.09 -4.62
N LEU A 193 14.57 4.30 -5.20
CA LEU A 193 14.20 4.52 -6.60
C LEU A 193 15.16 3.80 -7.56
N GLU A 194 16.48 3.93 -7.34
CA GLU A 194 17.49 3.20 -8.12
C GLU A 194 17.30 1.68 -8.00
N GLY A 195 17.08 1.18 -6.78
CA GLY A 195 16.81 -0.23 -6.52
C GLY A 195 15.57 -0.76 -7.24
N CYS A 196 14.57 0.11 -7.45
CA CYS A 196 13.33 -0.19 -8.18
C CYS A 196 13.40 0.18 -9.68
N GLY A 197 14.59 0.42 -10.22
CA GLY A 197 14.78 0.67 -11.65
C GLY A 197 14.39 2.06 -12.13
N ASN A 198 14.24 3.05 -11.24
CA ASN A 198 13.93 4.45 -11.56
C ASN A 198 12.64 4.62 -12.41
N VAL A 199 11.66 3.73 -12.20
CA VAL A 199 10.32 3.82 -12.81
C VAL A 199 9.57 5.06 -12.30
N PHE A 200 9.84 5.46 -11.07
CA PHE A 200 9.38 6.71 -10.48
C PHE A 200 10.56 7.67 -10.30
N GLN A 201 10.25 8.96 -10.27
CA GLN A 201 11.20 10.01 -9.92
C GLN A 201 10.65 10.89 -8.80
N GLU A 202 11.55 11.34 -7.93
CA GLU A 202 11.26 12.36 -6.94
C GLU A 202 11.21 13.73 -7.63
N ILE A 203 10.09 14.42 -7.48
CA ILE A 203 9.88 15.76 -8.06
C ILE A 203 9.96 16.87 -7.01
N GLU A 204 9.81 16.51 -5.74
CA GLU A 204 9.90 17.43 -4.63
C GLU A 204 10.33 16.68 -3.38
N PHE A 205 11.19 17.31 -2.58
CA PHE A 205 11.72 16.77 -1.34
C PHE A 205 11.87 17.89 -0.32
N VAL A 206 11.51 17.59 0.93
CA VAL A 206 11.76 18.48 2.05
C VAL A 206 12.16 17.70 3.30
N THR A 207 13.20 18.19 3.99
CA THR A 207 13.53 17.78 5.36
C THR A 207 13.13 18.88 6.32
N VAL A 208 12.39 18.52 7.36
CA VAL A 208 11.87 19.47 8.33
C VAL A 208 12.34 19.09 9.72
N ARG A 209 12.90 20.06 10.45
CA ARG A 209 13.17 19.95 11.88
C ARG A 209 11.99 20.52 12.66
N GLY A 210 11.48 19.75 13.63
CA GLY A 210 10.37 20.16 14.47
C GLY A 210 9.39 19.03 14.74
N LYS A 211 8.49 19.25 15.70
CA LYS A 211 7.48 18.26 16.08
C LYS A 211 6.54 17.97 14.90
N ILE A 212 6.41 16.69 14.55
CA ILE A 212 5.57 16.23 13.43
C ILE A 212 4.13 16.72 13.59
N LEU A 213 3.59 16.63 14.81
CA LEU A 213 2.23 17.04 15.15
C LEU A 213 1.87 18.46 14.72
N HIS A 214 2.85 19.37 14.69
CA HIS A 214 2.62 20.79 14.38
C HIS A 214 3.10 21.18 12.99
N ASN A 215 4.07 20.46 12.43
CA ASN A 215 4.79 20.89 11.24
C ASN A 215 4.43 20.10 9.99
N LEU A 216 3.88 18.88 10.09
CA LEU A 216 3.68 18.02 8.91
C LEU A 216 2.57 18.51 7.97
N LYS A 217 1.47 19.04 8.50
CA LYS A 217 0.26 19.36 7.73
C LYS A 217 0.50 20.25 6.50
N PRO A 218 1.23 21.38 6.59
CA PRO A 218 1.52 22.22 5.42
C PRO A 218 2.22 21.47 4.29
N PHE A 219 3.18 20.61 4.61
CA PHE A 219 3.96 19.86 3.60
C PHE A 219 3.16 18.76 2.91
N LEU A 220 2.13 18.21 3.56
CA LEU A 220 1.20 17.29 2.91
C LEU A 220 0.18 18.03 2.03
N LEU A 221 -0.26 19.22 2.44
CA LEU A 221 -1.27 19.99 1.70
C LEU A 221 -0.69 20.73 0.49
N MET A 222 0.59 21.09 0.53
CA MET A 222 1.26 21.82 -0.55
C MET A 222 1.18 21.09 -1.90
N PRO A 223 1.61 19.83 -2.07
CA PRO A 223 1.50 19.13 -3.35
C PRO A 223 0.04 18.92 -3.77
N ILE A 224 -0.88 18.70 -2.81
CA ILE A 224 -2.32 18.54 -3.09
C ILE A 224 -2.95 19.79 -3.70
N ARG A 225 -2.50 20.96 -3.27
CA ARG A 225 -2.98 22.28 -3.72
C ARG A 225 -2.19 22.84 -4.90
N SER A 226 -1.13 22.16 -5.32
CA SER A 226 -0.27 22.61 -6.40
C SER A 226 -1.00 22.57 -7.74
N ASP A 227 -0.94 23.66 -8.49
CA ASP A 227 -1.45 23.72 -9.87
C ASP A 227 -0.68 22.75 -10.80
N PHE A 228 0.59 22.45 -10.48
CA PHE A 228 1.41 21.50 -11.24
C PHE A 228 0.86 20.07 -11.18
N LEU A 229 0.24 19.69 -10.05
CA LEU A 229 -0.30 18.35 -9.81
C LEU A 229 -1.83 18.30 -9.90
N LYS A 230 -2.49 19.36 -10.38
CA LYS A 230 -3.96 19.47 -10.37
C LYS A 230 -4.65 18.36 -11.17
N ASP A 231 -4.02 17.89 -12.24
CA ASP A 231 -4.55 16.87 -13.16
C ASP A 231 -4.20 15.44 -12.71
N HIS A 232 -3.36 15.30 -11.68
CA HIS A 232 -3.03 14.00 -11.11
C HIS A 232 -4.19 13.51 -10.22
N LEU A 233 -4.80 12.37 -10.57
CA LEU A 233 -5.86 11.74 -9.77
C LEU A 233 -5.35 11.27 -8.42
N GLN A 234 -4.12 10.75 -8.39
CA GLN A 234 -3.42 10.35 -7.18
C GLN A 234 -2.09 11.09 -7.06
N ILE A 235 -1.78 11.54 -5.84
CA ILE A 235 -0.48 12.14 -5.50
C ILE A 235 0.20 11.25 -4.48
N TYR A 236 1.36 10.72 -4.85
CA TYR A 236 2.15 9.81 -4.02
C TYR A 236 3.20 10.57 -3.22
N MET A 237 3.18 10.39 -1.91
CA MET A 237 4.11 11.01 -0.97
C MET A 237 4.72 9.92 -0.08
N ILE A 238 6.04 9.92 0.10
CA ILE A 238 6.69 9.07 1.11
C ILE A 238 7.10 9.95 2.27
N LEU A 239 6.69 9.56 3.48
CA LEU A 239 7.06 10.20 4.73
C LEU A 239 8.08 9.32 5.46
N ILE A 240 9.27 9.85 5.76
CA ILE A 240 10.28 9.18 6.57
C ILE A 240 10.37 9.84 7.94
N VAL A 241 10.22 9.03 8.99
CA VAL A 241 10.30 9.45 10.39
C VAL A 241 11.00 8.36 11.20
N PHE A 242 12.05 8.71 11.94
CA PHE A 242 12.85 7.74 12.72
C PHE A 242 13.24 6.51 11.88
N GLU A 243 13.76 6.75 10.67
CA GLU A 243 14.22 5.71 9.73
C GLU A 243 13.12 4.75 9.23
N ARG A 244 11.86 5.07 9.50
CA ARG A 244 10.70 4.32 9.02
C ARG A 244 9.95 5.12 7.98
N SER A 245 9.74 4.49 6.85
CA SER A 245 9.03 5.05 5.70
C SER A 245 7.58 4.58 5.71
N VAL A 246 6.65 5.51 5.52
CA VAL A 246 5.23 5.22 5.24
C VAL A 246 4.81 5.89 3.94
N LEU A 247 3.87 5.25 3.24
CA LEU A 247 3.32 5.78 2.00
C LEU A 247 2.04 6.57 2.31
N LEU A 248 1.97 7.79 1.82
CA LEU A 248 0.78 8.65 1.83
C LEU A 248 0.31 8.86 0.39
N ILE A 249 -0.97 8.63 0.14
CA ILE A 249 -1.58 8.79 -1.18
C ILE A 249 -2.78 9.69 -1.03
N TYR A 250 -2.76 10.86 -1.66
CA TYR A 250 -3.97 11.66 -1.82
C TYR A 250 -4.75 11.13 -3.01
N GLU A 251 -6.00 10.74 -2.79
CA GLU A 251 -6.96 10.34 -3.82
C GLU A 251 -7.94 11.49 -4.05
N ARG A 252 -7.87 12.09 -5.24
CA ARG A 252 -8.63 13.30 -5.57
C ARG A 252 -10.13 13.04 -5.63
N GLU A 253 -10.52 11.87 -6.12
CA GLU A 253 -11.93 11.55 -6.34
C GLU A 253 -12.74 11.55 -5.03
N CYS A 254 -12.19 10.95 -3.97
CA CYS A 254 -12.83 10.93 -2.66
C CYS A 254 -12.30 12.01 -1.70
N LYS A 255 -11.37 12.87 -2.18
CA LYS A 255 -10.72 13.94 -1.39
C LYS A 255 -10.14 13.43 -0.07
N ALA A 256 -9.54 12.24 -0.10
CA ALA A 256 -9.04 11.55 1.07
C ALA A 256 -7.54 11.30 0.97
N ILE A 257 -6.88 11.18 2.12
CA ILE A 257 -5.50 10.71 2.21
C ILE A 257 -5.52 9.29 2.77
N PHE A 258 -4.83 8.40 2.07
CA PHE A 258 -4.55 7.04 2.50
C PHE A 258 -3.11 6.96 3.01
N LEU A 259 -2.92 6.43 4.21
CA LEU A 259 -1.63 6.09 4.78
C LEU A 259 -1.49 4.56 4.73
N LEU A 260 -0.41 4.07 4.14
CA LEU A 260 -0.08 2.66 4.05
C LEU A 260 1.24 2.41 4.78
N ASP A 261 1.19 1.54 5.78
CA ASP A 261 2.35 1.17 6.58
C ASP A 261 2.49 -0.35 6.65
N THR A 262 3.66 -0.85 6.28
CA THR A 262 3.97 -2.29 6.18
C THR A 262 4.63 -2.86 7.43
N HIS A 263 4.93 -2.04 8.44
CA HIS A 263 5.54 -2.49 9.69
C HIS A 263 4.55 -3.31 10.55
N THR A 264 5.08 -3.99 11.58
CA THR A 264 4.25 -4.57 12.63
C THR A 264 3.94 -3.49 13.66
N HIS A 265 2.67 -3.39 14.07
CA HIS A 265 2.20 -2.39 15.02
C HIS A 265 1.75 -3.01 16.33
N LEU A 266 1.85 -2.24 17.42
CA LEU A 266 1.26 -2.59 18.71
C LEU A 266 -0.12 -1.94 18.81
N LYS A 267 -1.18 -2.75 18.85
CA LYS A 267 -2.56 -2.27 18.99
C LYS A 267 -2.94 -2.03 20.45
N THR A 268 -2.59 -2.97 21.32
CA THR A 268 -2.71 -2.88 22.78
C THR A 268 -1.50 -3.55 23.42
N ARG A 269 -1.33 -3.42 24.74
CA ARG A 269 -0.14 -3.93 25.47
C ARG A 269 0.24 -5.38 25.13
N ASN A 270 -0.73 -6.20 24.72
CA ASN A 270 -0.53 -7.62 24.40
C ASN A 270 -0.97 -8.02 22.97
N MET A 271 -1.45 -7.10 22.13
CA MET A 271 -1.89 -7.43 20.78
C MET A 271 -1.06 -6.68 19.74
N LYS A 272 -0.34 -7.46 18.93
CA LYS A 272 0.35 -6.96 17.74
C LYS A 272 -0.50 -7.20 16.51
N THR A 273 -0.45 -6.26 15.58
CA THR A 273 -1.03 -6.40 14.24
C THR A 273 0.08 -6.30 13.21
N GLY A 274 -0.18 -6.75 11.99
CA GLY A 274 0.75 -6.58 10.88
C GLY A 274 0.71 -5.16 10.37
N GLY A 275 0.88 -5.02 9.06
CA GLY A 275 0.70 -3.76 8.37
C GLY A 275 -0.69 -3.16 8.59
N LEU A 276 -0.86 -1.93 8.14
CA LEU A 276 -2.14 -1.24 8.19
C LEU A 276 -2.32 -0.30 7.02
N ILE A 277 -3.58 0.03 6.77
CA ILE A 277 -4.01 1.12 5.90
C ILE A 277 -4.91 2.01 6.73
N ALA A 278 -4.62 3.30 6.77
CA ALA A 278 -5.49 4.30 7.37
C ALA A 278 -5.97 5.28 6.30
N MET A 279 -7.17 5.83 6.48
CA MET A 279 -7.79 6.77 5.57
C MET A 279 -8.45 7.88 6.38
N CYS A 280 -8.30 9.13 5.94
CA CYS A 280 -9.09 10.25 6.43
C CYS A 280 -9.47 11.19 5.29
N SER A 281 -10.53 11.98 5.49
CA SER A 281 -10.78 13.14 4.64
C SER A 281 -9.61 14.12 4.72
N VAL A 282 -9.27 14.81 3.64
CA VAL A 282 -8.24 15.86 3.63
C VAL A 282 -8.54 16.98 4.63
N ASN A 283 -9.82 17.22 4.93
CA ASN A 283 -10.25 18.21 5.93
C ASN A 283 -9.95 17.76 7.37
N ASP A 284 -9.81 16.45 7.59
CA ASP A 284 -9.57 15.82 8.89
C ASP A 284 -8.10 15.47 9.13
N LEU A 285 -7.18 16.06 8.34
CA LEU A 285 -5.78 15.71 8.34
C LEU A 285 -5.10 15.85 9.72
N ASP A 286 -5.54 16.79 10.56
CA ASP A 286 -5.03 16.91 11.93
C ASP A 286 -5.31 15.66 12.78
N TYR A 287 -6.47 15.02 12.57
CA TYR A 287 -6.83 13.77 13.25
C TYR A 287 -5.95 12.61 12.77
N LEU A 288 -5.66 12.54 11.47
CA LEU A 288 -4.75 11.52 10.93
C LEU A 288 -3.32 11.72 11.45
N ILE A 289 -2.79 12.95 11.46
CA ILE A 289 -1.44 13.23 11.98
C ILE A 289 -1.36 12.85 13.46
N LYS A 290 -2.33 13.26 14.27
CA LYS A 290 -2.40 12.88 15.69
C LYS A 290 -2.48 11.37 15.88
N TRP A 291 -3.29 10.69 15.06
CA TRP A 291 -3.42 9.25 15.09
C TRP A 291 -2.12 8.54 14.70
N MET A 292 -1.44 9.01 13.65
CA MET A 292 -0.17 8.48 13.15
C MET A 292 0.94 8.64 14.19
N CYS A 293 1.06 9.81 14.82
CA CYS A 293 2.00 10.04 15.92
C CYS A 293 1.77 9.07 17.10
N LYS A 294 0.52 8.66 17.36
CA LYS A 294 0.21 7.74 18.46
C LYS A 294 0.44 6.27 18.09
N ASN A 295 0.08 5.86 16.88
CA ASN A 295 -0.04 4.44 16.51
C ASN A 295 1.11 3.92 15.64
N ILE A 296 1.75 4.81 14.88
CA ILE A 296 2.84 4.47 13.97
C ILE A 296 4.17 4.97 14.53
N PHE A 297 4.22 6.22 14.97
CA PHE A 297 5.44 6.85 15.51
C PHE A 297 5.30 7.22 17.00
N PRO A 298 4.99 6.28 17.91
CA PRO A 298 4.76 6.59 19.33
C PRO A 298 5.93 7.34 20.00
N GLU A 299 7.15 7.19 19.47
CA GLU A 299 8.34 7.94 19.88
C GLU A 299 8.14 9.46 19.83
N THR A 300 7.29 9.95 18.92
CA THR A 300 6.93 11.38 18.83
C THR A 300 6.21 11.91 20.06
N VAL A 301 5.54 11.03 20.81
CA VAL A 301 4.77 11.37 22.01
C VAL A 301 5.60 11.16 23.28
N TYR A 302 6.36 10.08 23.34
CA TYR A 302 7.09 9.71 24.57
C TYR A 302 8.46 10.38 24.69
N LYS A 303 9.11 10.77 23.58
CA LYS A 303 10.43 11.46 23.61
C LYS A 303 10.26 12.98 23.54
N MET A 304 9.67 13.56 24.58
CA MET A 304 9.33 15.00 24.63
C MET A 304 10.50 15.99 24.45
N ASN A 305 11.75 15.54 24.68
CA ASN A 305 12.96 16.37 24.66
C ASN A 305 13.92 16.07 23.49
N TYR A 306 13.54 15.22 22.53
CA TYR A 306 14.37 14.96 21.35
C TYR A 306 14.00 15.90 20.21
N GLU A 307 15.01 16.42 19.51
CA GLU A 307 14.81 17.05 18.20
C GLU A 307 14.17 16.02 17.27
N GLN A 308 12.92 16.29 16.86
CA GLN A 308 12.24 15.51 15.84
C GLN A 308 12.61 16.08 14.48
N SER A 309 12.76 15.19 13.51
CA SER A 309 12.84 15.54 12.10
C SER A 309 12.05 14.54 11.28
N PHE A 310 11.61 14.99 10.11
CA PHE A 310 10.92 14.16 9.15
C PHE A 310 11.26 14.60 7.73
N GLU A 311 11.10 13.68 6.80
CA GLU A 311 11.30 13.93 5.37
C GLU A 311 9.99 13.64 4.63
N VAL A 312 9.66 14.47 3.65
CA VAL A 312 8.53 14.25 2.73
C VAL A 312 9.05 14.33 1.31
N SER A 313 8.84 13.24 0.56
CA SER A 313 9.15 13.13 -0.86
C SER A 313 7.88 13.00 -1.67
N VAL A 314 7.73 13.76 -2.75
CA VAL A 314 6.64 13.62 -3.72
C VAL A 314 7.17 12.89 -4.95
N LEU A 315 6.50 11.81 -5.35
CA LEU A 315 6.94 10.96 -6.45
C LEU A 315 5.97 11.02 -7.64
N THR A 316 6.53 11.00 -8.85
CA THR A 316 5.76 10.87 -10.10
C THR A 316 6.29 9.74 -10.97
N PHE A 317 5.43 9.17 -11.80
CA PHE A 317 5.82 8.14 -12.75
C PHE A 317 6.67 8.73 -13.88
N LYS A 318 7.77 8.05 -14.21
CA LYS A 318 8.69 8.38 -15.32
C LYS A 318 8.93 7.19 -16.25
N GLY A 319 8.50 6.00 -15.86
CA GLY A 319 8.76 4.76 -16.58
C GLY A 319 8.04 4.66 -17.91
N GLN A 320 8.31 3.56 -18.61
CA GLN A 320 7.52 3.14 -19.75
C GLN A 320 6.39 2.22 -19.29
N LEU A 321 5.24 2.40 -19.93
CA LEU A 321 4.06 1.54 -19.74
C LEU A 321 4.13 0.38 -20.72
N ASN A 322 3.77 -0.79 -20.24
CA ASN A 322 3.58 -2.00 -21.03
C ASN A 322 2.12 -2.15 -21.45
N GLU A 323 1.84 -3.05 -22.40
CA GLU A 323 0.48 -3.32 -22.88
C GLU A 323 -0.49 -3.81 -21.80
N TYR A 324 0.05 -4.42 -20.73
CA TYR A 324 -0.71 -4.92 -19.59
C TYR A 324 -0.87 -3.91 -18.45
N ASP A 325 -0.26 -2.72 -18.57
CA ASP A 325 -0.43 -1.66 -17.58
C ASP A 325 -1.74 -0.90 -17.84
N HIS A 326 -2.41 -0.54 -16.75
CA HIS A 326 -3.70 0.13 -16.76
C HIS A 326 -3.69 1.38 -15.86
N PRO A 327 -2.75 2.34 -16.05
CA PRO A 327 -2.60 3.45 -15.13
C PRO A 327 -3.80 4.40 -15.16
N LEU A 328 -4.13 4.93 -13.97
CA LEU A 328 -5.22 5.92 -13.82
C LEU A 328 -4.94 7.23 -14.54
N PHE A 329 -3.67 7.59 -14.65
CA PHE A 329 -3.23 8.80 -15.35
C PHE A 329 -1.82 8.57 -15.87
N VAL A 330 -1.47 9.18 -17.00
CA VAL A 330 -0.09 9.23 -17.48
C VAL A 330 0.32 10.70 -17.49
N PRO A 331 1.32 11.13 -16.70
CA PRO A 331 1.82 12.49 -16.79
C PRO A 331 2.22 12.78 -18.24
N GLN A 332 1.79 13.92 -18.79
CA GLN A 332 2.40 14.40 -20.03
C GLN A 332 3.89 14.62 -19.74
N ILE A 333 4.76 14.09 -20.61
CA ILE A 333 6.20 14.30 -20.48
C ILE A 333 6.43 15.81 -20.51
N VAL A 334 6.78 16.38 -19.36
CA VAL A 334 7.26 17.74 -19.29
C VAL A 334 8.64 17.72 -19.94
N GLU A 335 8.74 18.20 -21.18
CA GLU A 335 10.04 18.56 -21.75
C GLU A 335 10.71 19.48 -20.72
N THR A 336 11.81 19.02 -20.15
CA THR A 336 12.61 19.81 -19.23
C THR A 336 13.04 21.08 -19.93
N LEU A 337 12.35 22.18 -19.66
CA LEU A 337 12.83 23.53 -19.92
C LEU A 337 14.08 23.70 -19.05
N ASN A 338 15.24 23.47 -19.66
CA ASN A 338 16.53 23.91 -19.15
C ASN A 338 16.45 25.43 -18.95
N VAL A 339 16.15 25.87 -17.73
CA VAL A 339 16.33 27.25 -17.33
C VAL A 339 17.04 27.24 -15.97
N PHE A 340 18.36 27.13 -16.02
CA PHE A 340 19.19 27.80 -15.03
C PHE A 340 19.45 29.22 -15.55
N PRO A 341 19.13 30.30 -14.81
CA PRO A 341 19.88 31.53 -14.92
C PRO A 341 21.16 31.39 -14.07
N GLY A 342 22.25 31.94 -14.59
CA GLY A 342 23.62 31.81 -14.08
C GLY A 342 23.95 32.63 -12.84
#